data_AF-A0A3D2XN22-F1
#
_entry.id   AF-A0A3D2XN22-F1
#
_cell.length_a   1.000
_cell.length_b   1.000
_cell.length_c   1.000
_cell.angle_alpha   90.00
_cell.angle_beta   90.00
_cell.angle_gamma   90.00
#
_symmetry.space_group_name_H-M   'P 1'
#
loop_
_entity.id
_entity.type
_entity.pdbx_description
1 polymer ?
#
loop_
_entity_poly.entity_id
_entity_poly.type
_entity_poly.pdbx_seq_one_letter_code
_entity_poly.pdbx_strand_id
1 'polypeptide(L)'
;DTGLTGRKIIVDTYGGAAFHGGGAFSGKDPSKVDRSAAYAMRYIAKNMVAAGLCDEILVQVSYAIGVAEPMGVYVNTYGTAHVSLIDGDIAQKITELIDLKPAAIEKRLKLRAPIYLETAAYGHMGRTNRTVEKKFEQPNGESKLMSVELFTWEKLDLVPAIKTAFNL
;
A
#
# COMPACT_ATOMS: atom_id res chain seq x y z
N ASP A 1 0.92 10.34 30.27
CA ASP A 1 1.27 10.71 28.88
C ASP A 1 0.05 11.11 28.08
N THR A 2 0.17 12.12 27.22
CA THR A 2 -0.89 12.52 26.27
C THR A 2 -0.65 11.87 24.91
N GLY A 3 -1.66 11.21 24.36
CA GLY A 3 -1.61 10.56 23.04
C GLY A 3 -2.16 11.45 21.93
N LEU A 4 -1.53 11.42 20.75
CA LEU A 4 -2.01 12.10 19.54
C LEU A 4 -1.96 11.15 18.34
N THR A 5 -2.93 11.29 17.43
CA THR A 5 -2.98 10.57 16.15
C THR A 5 -1.69 10.78 15.35
N GLY A 6 -1.16 9.73 14.73
CA GLY A 6 0.03 9.80 13.89
C GLY A 6 1.36 9.91 14.65
N ARG A 7 1.39 9.61 15.96
CA ARG A 7 2.64 9.57 16.76
C ARG A 7 3.26 8.17 16.88
N LYS A 8 2.87 7.26 15.97
CA LYS A 8 3.32 5.86 15.89
C LYS A 8 3.61 5.38 14.47
N ILE A 9 3.92 6.30 13.54
CA ILE A 9 4.12 5.99 12.11
C ILE A 9 5.16 4.89 11.80
N ILE A 10 6.22 4.77 12.60
CA ILE A 10 7.22 3.70 12.43
C ILE A 10 6.69 2.35 12.94
N VAL A 11 5.88 2.36 14.00
CA VAL A 11 5.17 1.17 14.50
C VAL A 11 4.09 0.72 13.50
N ASP A 12 3.43 1.68 12.84
CA ASP A 12 2.39 1.40 11.86
C ASP A 12 2.93 0.73 10.57
N THR A 13 4.23 0.87 10.30
CA THR A 13 4.87 0.45 9.04
C THR A 13 5.85 -0.70 9.24
N TYR A 14 7.15 -0.42 9.19
CA TYR A 14 8.21 -1.41 9.03
C TYR A 14 9.18 -1.46 10.22
N GLY A 15 8.84 -0.84 11.35
CA GLY A 15 9.65 -0.92 12.58
C GLY A 15 11.07 -0.38 12.44
N GLY A 16 11.34 0.48 11.46
CA GLY A 16 12.67 1.02 11.17
C GLY A 16 13.47 0.25 10.12
N ALA A 17 12.95 -0.88 9.60
CA ALA A 17 13.61 -1.64 8.54
C ALA A 17 13.59 -0.94 7.16
N ALA A 18 12.67 0.00 6.96
CA ALA A 18 12.55 0.77 5.72
C ALA A 18 12.35 2.26 6.02
N PHE A 19 12.73 3.11 5.05
CA PHE A 19 12.54 4.55 5.14
C PHE A 19 11.06 4.94 5.16
N HIS A 20 10.75 6.08 5.78
CA HIS A 20 9.39 6.56 5.95
C HIS A 20 9.26 8.00 5.43
N GLY A 21 8.23 8.29 4.62
CA GLY A 21 8.01 9.62 4.01
C GLY A 21 7.43 10.69 4.97
N GLY A 22 7.10 10.31 6.20
CA GLY A 22 6.65 11.20 7.28
C GLY A 22 5.13 11.33 7.44
N GLY A 23 4.34 10.98 6.43
CA GLY A 23 2.87 11.06 6.49
C GLY A 23 2.24 10.02 7.42
N ALA A 24 1.38 10.46 8.34
CA ALA A 24 0.58 9.54 9.17
C ALA A 24 -0.61 8.93 8.40
N PHE A 25 -1.11 7.76 8.84
CA PHE A 25 -2.23 7.09 8.18
C PHE A 25 -3.58 7.40 8.80
N SER A 26 -3.79 7.12 10.10
CA SER A 26 -5.08 7.21 10.79
C SER A 26 -5.73 8.60 10.70
N GLY A 27 -7.06 8.64 10.55
CA GLY A 27 -7.85 9.88 10.39
C GLY A 27 -7.93 10.46 8.96
N LYS A 28 -7.25 9.86 7.98
CA LYS A 28 -7.26 10.31 6.58
C LYS A 28 -8.13 9.42 5.71
N ASP A 29 -8.98 9.97 4.85
CA ASP A 29 -9.66 9.18 3.82
C ASP A 29 -8.69 8.85 2.65
N PRO A 30 -9.02 7.92 1.74
CA PRO A 30 -8.03 7.36 0.82
C PRO A 30 -7.63 8.30 -0.33
N SER A 31 -8.24 9.48 -0.44
CA SER A 31 -7.75 10.51 -1.36
C SER A 31 -6.42 11.14 -0.90
N LYS A 32 -5.98 10.84 0.33
CA LYS A 32 -4.76 11.39 0.93
C LYS A 32 -3.63 10.41 0.65
N VAL A 33 -2.73 10.81 -0.24
CA VAL A 33 -1.64 9.96 -0.75
C VAL A 33 -0.71 9.44 0.34
N ASP A 34 -0.59 10.14 1.47
CA ASP A 34 0.13 9.65 2.65
C ASP A 34 -0.30 8.25 3.07
N ARG A 35 -1.60 7.91 2.92
CA ARG A 35 -2.12 6.57 3.20
C ARG A 35 -2.20 5.74 1.92
N SER A 36 -2.88 6.22 0.89
CA SER A 36 -3.19 5.39 -0.28
C SER A 36 -1.94 5.01 -1.07
N ALA A 37 -1.01 5.94 -1.27
CA ALA A 37 0.24 5.63 -1.96
C ALA A 37 1.16 4.73 -1.12
N ALA A 38 1.22 4.91 0.21
CA ALA A 38 1.96 4.00 1.09
C ALA A 38 1.44 2.55 1.00
N TYR A 39 0.11 2.37 0.95
CA TYR A 39 -0.51 1.06 0.72
C TYR A 39 -0.21 0.52 -0.67
N ALA A 40 -0.24 1.36 -1.70
CA ALA A 40 0.14 0.96 -3.05
C ALA A 40 1.60 0.48 -3.11
N MET A 41 2.54 1.18 -2.47
CA MET A 41 3.94 0.78 -2.45
C MET A 41 4.14 -0.56 -1.72
N ARG A 42 3.44 -0.77 -0.59
CA ARG A 42 3.42 -2.07 0.08
C ARG A 42 2.90 -3.17 -0.84
N TYR A 43 1.78 -2.93 -1.51
CA TYR A 43 1.17 -3.87 -2.45
C TYR A 43 2.14 -4.25 -3.57
N ILE A 44 2.82 -3.28 -4.17
CA ILE A 44 3.80 -3.50 -5.24
C ILE A 44 4.99 -4.30 -4.73
N ALA A 45 5.65 -3.83 -3.67
CA ALA A 45 6.81 -4.48 -3.07
C ALA A 45 6.51 -5.94 -2.72
N LYS A 46 5.37 -6.18 -2.05
CA LYS A 46 4.95 -7.53 -1.66
C LYS A 46 4.73 -8.44 -2.87
N ASN A 47 4.08 -7.96 -3.92
CA ASN A 47 3.83 -8.74 -5.13
C ASN A 47 5.11 -9.01 -5.92
N MET A 48 6.06 -8.07 -5.93
CA MET A 48 7.36 -8.27 -6.59
C MET A 48 8.19 -9.36 -5.92
N VAL A 49 8.30 -9.33 -4.59
CA VAL A 49 8.97 -10.40 -3.83
C VAL A 49 8.24 -11.73 -4.03
N ALA A 50 6.92 -11.75 -3.90
CA ALA A 50 6.14 -12.98 -4.09
C ALA A 50 6.18 -13.54 -5.53
N ALA A 51 6.43 -12.70 -6.52
CA ALA A 51 6.63 -13.14 -7.90
C ALA A 51 8.01 -13.78 -8.14
N GLY A 52 8.94 -13.67 -7.20
CA GLY A 52 10.31 -14.11 -7.36
C GLY A 52 11.19 -13.12 -8.14
N LEU A 53 10.80 -11.83 -8.18
CA LEU A 53 11.60 -10.81 -8.87
C LEU A 53 12.86 -10.45 -8.09
N CYS A 54 12.78 -10.44 -6.76
CA CYS A 54 13.85 -10.10 -5.82
C CYS A 54 13.53 -10.66 -4.43
N ASP A 55 14.55 -10.75 -3.57
CA ASP A 55 14.37 -11.18 -2.18
C ASP A 55 14.01 -10.02 -1.25
N GLU A 56 14.49 -8.81 -1.56
CA GLU A 56 14.24 -7.58 -0.82
C GLU A 56 14.01 -6.40 -1.79
N ILE A 57 13.05 -5.54 -1.46
CA ILE A 57 12.76 -4.35 -2.25
C ILE A 57 12.19 -3.21 -1.42
N LEU A 58 12.71 -2.01 -1.67
CA LEU A 58 12.10 -0.76 -1.26
C LEU A 58 11.52 -0.07 -2.50
N VAL A 59 10.26 0.36 -2.41
CA VAL A 59 9.61 1.16 -3.45
C VAL A 59 9.18 2.50 -2.84
N GLN A 60 9.60 3.59 -3.46
CA GLN A 60 9.27 4.96 -3.06
C GLN A 60 8.51 5.67 -4.18
N VAL A 61 7.55 6.51 -3.81
CA VAL A 61 6.81 7.38 -4.73
C VAL A 61 6.67 8.76 -4.12
N SER A 62 6.64 9.80 -4.97
CA SER A 62 6.40 11.18 -4.57
C SER A 62 5.33 11.84 -5.43
N TYR A 63 4.61 12.81 -4.87
CA TYR A 63 3.54 13.57 -5.54
C TYR A 63 3.70 15.06 -5.27
N ALA A 64 3.36 15.87 -6.27
CA ALA A 64 3.16 17.31 -6.07
C ALA A 64 1.68 17.58 -5.76
N ILE A 65 1.41 18.60 -4.93
CA ILE A 65 0.04 18.97 -4.58
C ILE A 65 -0.74 19.38 -5.85
N GLY A 66 -1.93 18.79 -6.04
CA GLY A 66 -2.78 19.07 -7.20
C GLY A 66 -2.38 18.34 -8.50
N VAL A 67 -1.31 17.54 -8.50
CA VAL A 67 -0.89 16.73 -9.65
C VAL A 67 -1.28 15.27 -9.41
N ALA A 68 -1.95 14.65 -10.38
CA ALA A 68 -2.42 13.28 -10.25
C ALA A 68 -1.29 12.27 -10.50
N GLU A 69 -0.43 12.56 -11.46
CA GLU A 69 0.75 11.77 -11.80
C GLU A 69 1.79 11.84 -10.68
N PRO A 70 2.47 10.72 -10.35
CA PRO A 70 3.61 10.76 -9.45
C PRO A 70 4.76 11.58 -10.08
N MET A 71 5.49 12.32 -9.26
CA MET A 71 6.71 13.02 -9.69
C MET A 71 7.84 12.04 -10.01
N GLY A 72 7.83 10.87 -9.37
CA GLY A 72 8.77 9.78 -9.63
C GLY A 72 8.45 8.54 -8.82
N VAL A 73 8.90 7.40 -9.33
CA VAL A 73 8.94 6.12 -8.63
C VAL A 73 10.39 5.67 -8.57
N TYR A 74 10.85 5.28 -7.38
CA TYR A 74 12.20 4.81 -7.15
C TYR A 74 12.13 3.41 -6.55
N VAL A 75 13.00 2.53 -7.04
CA VAL A 75 13.15 1.17 -6.57
C VAL A 75 14.58 1.02 -6.04
N ASN A 76 14.73 0.23 -4.98
CA ASN A 76 16.00 -0.28 -4.54
C ASN A 76 15.81 -1.76 -4.18
N THR A 77 16.42 -2.67 -4.94
CA THR A 77 16.35 -4.12 -4.67
C THR A 77 17.50 -4.61 -3.78
N TYR A 78 18.37 -3.71 -3.34
CA TYR A 78 19.54 -4.00 -2.52
C TYR A 78 20.46 -5.07 -3.13
N GLY A 79 20.47 -5.18 -4.46
CA GLY A 79 21.26 -6.17 -5.20
C GLY A 79 20.67 -7.59 -5.17
N THR A 80 19.42 -7.76 -4.75
CA THR A 80 18.74 -9.08 -4.65
C THR A 80 17.84 -9.38 -5.84
N ALA A 81 17.86 -8.57 -6.90
CA ALA A 81 17.07 -8.81 -8.10
C ALA A 81 17.52 -10.07 -8.85
N HIS A 82 16.54 -10.90 -9.21
CA HIS A 82 16.73 -12.15 -9.98
C HIS A 82 16.59 -11.94 -11.49
N VAL A 83 16.56 -10.68 -11.94
CA VAL A 83 16.43 -10.27 -13.34
C VAL A 83 17.62 -9.41 -13.76
N SER A 84 17.99 -9.46 -15.04
CA SER A 84 19.06 -8.62 -15.60
C SER A 84 18.60 -7.19 -15.92
N LEU A 85 17.91 -6.55 -14.99
CA LEU A 85 17.46 -5.16 -15.09
C LEU A 85 18.03 -4.36 -13.92
N ILE A 86 18.41 -3.12 -14.16
CA ILE A 86 18.75 -2.20 -13.06
C ILE A 86 17.47 -1.71 -12.38
N ASP A 87 17.59 -1.26 -11.13
CA ASP A 87 16.44 -0.80 -10.34
C ASP A 87 15.62 0.32 -11.03
N GLY A 88 16.29 1.18 -11.82
CA GLY A 88 15.62 2.20 -12.62
C GLY A 88 14.67 1.62 -13.69
N ASP A 89 15.08 0.55 -14.37
CA ASP A 89 14.26 -0.11 -15.38
C ASP A 89 13.09 -0.86 -14.73
N ILE A 90 13.32 -1.45 -13.55
CA ILE A 90 12.27 -2.06 -12.73
C ILE A 90 11.23 -0.99 -12.35
N ALA A 91 11.68 0.18 -11.90
CA ALA A 91 10.80 1.30 -11.56
C ALA A 91 9.97 1.77 -12.75
N GLN A 92 10.57 1.89 -13.94
CA GLN A 92 9.84 2.23 -15.16
C GLN A 92 8.76 1.19 -15.49
N LYS A 93 9.10 -0.10 -15.49
CA LYS A 93 8.12 -1.17 -15.75
C LYS A 93 6.98 -1.19 -14.73
N ILE A 94 7.22 -0.84 -13.46
CA ILE A 94 6.15 -0.69 -12.47
C ILE A 94 5.15 0.39 -12.91
N THR A 95 5.64 1.55 -13.36
CA THR A 95 4.79 2.67 -13.79
C THR A 95 3.98 2.36 -15.05
N GLU A 96 4.44 1.43 -15.89
CA GLU A 96 3.70 0.93 -17.05
C GLU A 96 2.65 -0.12 -16.65
N LEU A 97 2.95 -0.94 -15.63
CA LEU A 97 2.08 -2.03 -15.18
C LEU A 97 0.91 -1.54 -14.30
N ILE A 98 1.12 -0.45 -13.54
CA ILE A 98 0.17 0.01 -12.53
C ILE A 98 -0.02 1.53 -12.64
N ASP A 99 -1.27 1.93 -12.81
CA ASP A 99 -1.66 3.33 -12.68
C ASP A 99 -1.60 3.77 -11.20
N LEU A 100 -0.63 4.65 -10.91
CA LEU A 100 -0.36 5.22 -9.58
C LEU A 100 -1.07 6.56 -9.33
N LYS A 101 -2.01 6.96 -10.18
CA LYS A 101 -2.86 8.12 -9.88
C LYS A 101 -3.70 7.83 -8.62
N PRO A 102 -3.92 8.80 -7.73
CA PRO A 102 -4.67 8.57 -6.49
C PRO A 102 -6.01 7.85 -6.69
N ALA A 103 -6.80 8.28 -7.68
CA ALA A 103 -8.08 7.65 -8.00
C ALA A 103 -7.94 6.19 -8.49
N ALA A 104 -6.89 5.87 -9.24
CA ALA A 104 -6.62 4.52 -9.72
C ALA A 104 -6.20 3.59 -8.58
N ILE A 105 -5.37 4.10 -7.65
CA ILE A 105 -4.97 3.38 -6.42
C ILE A 105 -6.22 3.07 -5.57
N GLU A 106 -7.07 4.07 -5.33
CA GLU A 106 -8.32 3.90 -4.58
C GLU A 106 -9.20 2.81 -5.17
N LYS A 107 -9.36 2.81 -6.50
CA LYS A 107 -10.17 1.83 -7.22
C LYS A 107 -9.56 0.43 -7.15
N ARG A 108 -8.27 0.30 -7.46
CA ARG A 108 -7.54 -0.99 -7.49
C ARG A 108 -7.57 -1.68 -6.14
N LEU A 109 -7.31 -0.91 -5.07
CA LEU A 109 -7.26 -1.44 -3.71
C LEU A 109 -8.62 -1.36 -2.99
N LYS A 110 -9.71 -0.98 -3.67
CA LYS A 110 -11.07 -0.87 -3.11
C LYS A 110 -11.12 -0.07 -1.80
N LEU A 111 -10.41 1.05 -1.75
CA LEU A 111 -10.18 1.81 -0.51
C LEU A 111 -11.41 2.60 -0.02
N ARG A 112 -12.44 2.78 -0.86
CA ARG A 112 -13.71 3.44 -0.47
C ARG A 112 -14.63 2.46 0.29
N ALA A 113 -14.12 1.90 1.38
CA ALA A 113 -14.81 0.96 2.26
C ALA A 113 -14.46 1.23 3.74
N PRO A 114 -15.34 0.88 4.71
CA PRO A 114 -15.11 1.12 6.13
C PRO A 114 -14.17 0.05 6.75
N ILE A 115 -12.91 0.01 6.30
CA ILE A 115 -11.92 -1.06 6.57
C ILE A 115 -10.73 -0.64 7.45
N TYR A 116 -10.73 0.58 7.98
CA TYR A 116 -9.54 1.21 8.56
C TYR A 116 -9.43 1.09 10.09
N LEU A 117 -10.50 0.69 10.79
CA LEU A 117 -10.45 0.60 12.25
C LEU A 117 -9.43 -0.46 12.68
N GLU A 118 -9.41 -1.58 11.98
CA GLU A 118 -8.50 -2.68 12.24
C GLU A 118 -7.04 -2.28 12.06
N THR A 119 -6.73 -1.30 11.22
CA THR A 119 -5.36 -0.88 10.95
C THR A 119 -4.77 0.01 12.03
N ALA A 120 -5.61 0.63 12.88
CA ALA A 120 -5.18 1.67 13.83
C ALA A 120 -4.29 1.15 14.99
N ALA A 121 -4.10 -0.16 15.09
CA ALA A 121 -3.19 -0.81 16.02
C ALA A 121 -2.58 -2.08 15.39
N TYR A 122 -1.43 -2.50 15.92
CA TYR A 122 -0.70 -3.70 15.50
C TYR A 122 -0.21 -3.68 14.04
N GLY A 123 0.06 -2.49 13.51
CA GLY A 123 0.60 -2.31 12.18
C GLY A 123 -0.45 -2.37 11.07
N HIS A 124 -0.18 -1.60 10.02
CA HIS A 124 -0.96 -1.57 8.78
C HIS A 124 -0.49 -2.63 7.78
N MET A 125 0.76 -3.07 7.89
CA MET A 125 1.42 -3.97 6.94
C MET A 125 1.65 -5.37 7.55
N GLY A 126 1.73 -6.39 6.71
CA GLY A 126 2.08 -7.76 7.12
C GLY A 126 0.93 -8.60 7.69
N ARG A 127 -0.29 -8.06 7.70
CA ARG A 127 -1.49 -8.77 8.17
C ARG A 127 -2.22 -9.47 7.03
N THR A 128 -2.91 -10.56 7.32
CA THR A 128 -3.61 -11.35 6.31
C THR A 128 -4.84 -10.63 5.77
N ASN A 129 -4.92 -10.49 4.45
CA ASN A 129 -6.13 -10.08 3.75
C ASN A 129 -7.25 -11.10 4.00
N ARG A 130 -8.43 -10.61 4.38
CA ARG A 130 -9.60 -11.44 4.67
C ARG A 130 -10.89 -10.66 4.55
N THR A 131 -11.96 -11.35 4.18
CA THR A 131 -13.32 -10.81 4.22
C THR A 131 -13.94 -11.12 5.56
N VAL A 132 -14.57 -10.11 6.17
CA VAL A 132 -15.28 -10.23 7.45
C VAL A 132 -16.63 -9.54 7.38
N GLU A 133 -17.60 -10.03 8.12
CA GLU A 133 -18.85 -9.31 8.36
C GLU A 133 -18.68 -8.36 9.54
N LYS A 134 -19.12 -7.12 9.37
CA LYS A 134 -19.05 -6.09 10.40
C LYS A 134 -20.38 -5.39 10.56
N LYS A 135 -20.74 -5.14 11.82
CA LYS A 135 -21.84 -4.28 12.21
C LYS A 135 -21.31 -2.86 12.41
N PHE A 136 -21.88 -1.90 11.70
CA PHE A 136 -21.61 -0.48 11.86
C PHE A 136 -22.81 0.15 12.54
N GLU A 137 -22.60 0.82 13.67
CA GLU A 137 -23.64 1.47 14.45
C GLU A 137 -23.46 2.99 14.35
N GLN A 138 -24.55 3.69 14.08
CA GLN A 138 -24.61 5.14 14.04
C GLN A 138 -25.09 5.70 15.39
N PRO A 139 -24.76 6.96 15.74
CA PRO A 139 -25.21 7.58 16.99
C PRO A 139 -26.73 7.68 17.14
N ASN A 140 -27.48 7.64 16.02
CA ASN A 140 -28.95 7.62 16.01
C ASN A 140 -29.55 6.23 16.32
N GLY A 141 -28.72 5.21 16.61
CA GLY A 141 -29.14 3.84 16.89
C GLY A 141 -29.32 2.96 15.66
N GLU A 142 -29.19 3.49 14.44
CA GLU A 142 -29.24 2.68 13.22
C GLU A 142 -28.00 1.81 13.12
N SER A 143 -28.18 0.58 12.65
CA SER A 143 -27.06 -0.32 12.39
C SER A 143 -27.12 -0.95 11.01
N LYS A 144 -25.95 -1.17 10.42
CA LYS A 144 -25.80 -1.79 9.11
C LYS A 144 -24.77 -2.91 9.20
N LEU A 145 -25.17 -4.10 8.80
CA LEU A 145 -24.26 -5.22 8.57
C LEU A 145 -23.68 -5.09 7.16
N MET A 146 -22.35 -5.22 7.05
CA MET A 146 -21.65 -5.17 5.78
C MET A 146 -20.54 -6.21 5.77
N SER A 147 -20.40 -6.91 4.64
CA SER A 147 -19.22 -7.71 4.34
C SER A 147 -18.13 -6.78 3.78
N VAL A 148 -16.95 -6.79 4.40
CA VAL A 148 -15.82 -5.93 4.02
C VAL A 148 -14.54 -6.74 3.86
N GLU A 149 -13.75 -6.39 2.84
CA GLU A 149 -12.45 -7.00 2.54
C GLU A 149 -11.33 -6.16 3.18
N LEU A 150 -10.68 -6.70 4.22
CA LEU A 150 -9.63 -5.99 4.98
C LEU A 150 -8.26 -6.19 4.34
N PHE A 151 -7.36 -5.21 4.50
CA PHE A 151 -5.95 -5.27 4.07
C PHE A 151 -5.79 -5.63 2.59
N THR A 152 -6.56 -5.01 1.70
CA THR A 152 -6.52 -5.29 0.25
C THR A 152 -5.14 -5.09 -0.39
N TRP A 153 -4.29 -4.25 0.20
CA TRP A 153 -2.88 -4.06 -0.20
C TRP A 153 -1.96 -5.23 0.17
N GLU A 154 -2.43 -6.21 0.94
CA GLU A 154 -1.67 -7.41 1.28
C GLU A 154 -1.96 -8.59 0.33
N LYS A 155 -2.80 -8.38 -0.69
CA LYS A 155 -3.09 -9.39 -1.71
C LYS A 155 -1.90 -9.65 -2.62
N LEU A 156 -1.87 -10.84 -3.22
CA LEU A 156 -0.85 -11.30 -4.18
C LEU A 156 -1.40 -11.46 -5.61
N ASP A 157 -2.46 -10.73 -5.95
CA ASP A 157 -3.16 -10.85 -7.24
C ASP A 157 -2.45 -10.15 -8.41
N LEU A 158 -1.38 -9.39 -8.14
CA LEU A 158 -0.54 -8.79 -9.17
C LEU A 158 0.61 -9.72 -9.61
N VAL A 159 0.90 -10.79 -8.85
CA VAL A 159 1.98 -11.74 -9.14
C VAL A 159 1.96 -12.25 -10.59
N PRO A 160 0.83 -12.71 -11.17
CA PRO A 160 0.82 -13.17 -12.56
C PRO A 160 1.23 -12.08 -13.55
N ALA A 161 0.76 -10.86 -13.35
CA ALA A 161 1.07 -9.74 -14.23
C ALA A 161 2.55 -9.34 -14.13
N ILE A 162 3.15 -9.40 -12.94
CA ILE A 162 4.59 -9.17 -12.75
C ILE A 162 5.41 -10.27 -13.46
N LYS A 163 5.06 -11.55 -13.28
CA LYS A 163 5.77 -12.63 -13.95
C LYS A 163 5.79 -12.46 -15.47
N THR A 164 4.64 -12.12 -16.05
CA THR A 164 4.54 -11.79 -17.48
C THR A 164 5.38 -10.57 -17.86
N ALA A 165 5.33 -9.47 -17.09
CA ALA A 165 6.06 -8.24 -17.43
C ALA A 165 7.58 -8.36 -17.31
N PHE A 166 8.06 -9.27 -16.46
CA PHE A 166 9.48 -9.48 -16.17
C PHE A 166 10.06 -10.80 -16.71
N ASN A 167 9.26 -11.60 -17.42
CA ASN A 167 9.64 -12.91 -17.97
C ASN A 167 10.20 -13.87 -16.91
N LEU A 168 9.48 -14.00 -15.79
CA LEU A 168 9.80 -14.89 -14.65
C LEU A 168 9.03 -16.22 -14.71
#